data_AF-A0A835GTU5-F1
#
_entry.id   AF-A0A835GTU5-F1
#
_cell.length_a   1.000
_cell.length_b   1.000
_cell.length_c   1.000
_cell.angle_alpha   90.00
_cell.angle_beta   90.00
_cell.angle_gamma   90.00
#
_symmetry.space_group_name_H-M   'P 1'
#
loop_
_entity.id
_entity.type
_entity.pdbx_description
1 polymer ?
#
loop_
_entity_poly.entity_id
_entity_poly.type
_entity_poly.pdbx_seq_one_letter_code
_entity_poly.pdbx_strand_id
1 'polypeptide(L)'
;EIGTQVVIGLRFETGADLLQVKWIQITRKLDLANMNLSPSTTYEIFYIVKFKVDAFGWHSAPIIFMVLENGNQMKTSEILEPYINCPDSWHEIPGGQFTVPADKNGLVEFGMLEVATDWWKGGMVLEGVKLKPKGGMVP
;
A
#
# COMPACT_ATOMS: atom_id res chain seq x y z
N GLU A 1 13.56 -5.26 27.32
CA GLU A 1 14.16 -4.76 26.06
C GLU A 1 13.07 -4.12 25.22
N ILE A 2 13.25 -2.87 24.79
CA ILE A 2 12.31 -2.23 23.86
C ILE A 2 12.72 -2.73 22.48
N GLY A 3 12.13 -3.86 22.06
CA GLY A 3 12.47 -4.49 20.78
C GLY A 3 12.27 -3.51 19.63
N THR A 4 13.33 -3.25 18.87
CA THR A 4 13.27 -2.41 17.67
C THR A 4 12.33 -3.07 16.65
N GLN A 5 11.21 -2.42 16.36
CA GLN A 5 10.31 -2.86 15.30
C GLN A 5 10.94 -2.54 13.93
N VAL A 6 11.27 -3.56 13.16
CA VAL A 6 11.83 -3.40 11.81
C VAL A 6 10.73 -2.93 10.86
N VAL A 7 10.87 -1.70 10.35
CA VAL A 7 10.04 -1.18 9.26
C VAL A 7 10.74 -1.49 7.94
N ILE A 8 10.04 -2.18 7.03
CA ILE A 8 10.59 -2.50 5.70
C ILE A 8 10.05 -1.52 4.68
N GLY A 9 10.95 -0.80 4.00
CA GLY A 9 10.61 0.04 2.86
C GLY A 9 10.89 -0.68 1.55
N LEU A 10 9.91 -0.70 0.64
CA LEU A 10 10.06 -1.26 -0.69
C LEU A 10 9.72 -0.20 -1.73
N ARG A 11 10.76 0.43 -2.29
CA ARG A 11 10.65 1.68 -3.04
C ARG A 11 11.13 1.52 -4.48
N PHE A 12 10.64 2.39 -5.35
CA PHE A 12 11.26 2.65 -6.65
C PHE A 12 12.53 3.50 -6.47
N GLU A 13 13.52 3.36 -7.35
CA GLU A 13 14.73 4.20 -7.32
C GLU A 13 14.40 5.68 -7.58
N THR A 14 13.44 5.90 -8.47
CA THR A 14 12.79 7.18 -8.73
C THR A 14 11.29 6.91 -8.68
N GLY A 15 10.54 7.70 -7.89
CA GLY A 15 9.10 7.48 -7.69
C GLY A 15 8.33 7.40 -9.02
N ALA A 16 7.20 6.69 -9.02
CA ALA A 16 6.37 6.54 -10.21
C ALA A 16 5.35 7.68 -10.31
N ASP A 17 5.45 8.47 -11.39
CA ASP A 17 4.56 9.58 -11.69
C ASP A 17 3.31 9.11 -12.45
N LEU A 18 2.14 9.40 -11.88
CA LEU A 18 0.85 9.22 -12.52
C LEU A 18 0.39 10.53 -13.14
N LEU A 19 0.61 10.67 -14.46
CA LEU A 19 0.32 11.91 -15.18
C LEU A 19 -1.19 12.15 -15.30
N GLN A 20 -1.87 11.31 -16.09
CA GLN A 20 -3.32 11.36 -16.31
C GLN A 20 -3.81 10.01 -16.81
N VAL A 21 -4.69 9.34 -16.06
CA VAL A 21 -5.21 8.02 -16.39
C VAL A 21 -6.68 7.86 -16.00
N LYS A 22 -7.33 6.86 -16.59
CA LYS A 22 -8.61 6.31 -16.12
C LYS A 22 -8.47 4.98 -15.36
N TRP A 23 -7.32 4.33 -15.49
CA TRP A 23 -7.05 3.02 -14.91
C TRP A 23 -5.73 3.09 -14.15
N ILE A 24 -5.79 2.79 -12.85
CA ILE A 24 -4.63 2.50 -11.99
C ILE A 24 -4.62 1.01 -11.64
N GLN A 25 -3.51 0.33 -11.87
CA GLN A 25 -3.29 -1.00 -11.30
C GLN A 25 -1.81 -1.19 -10.99
N ILE A 26 -1.53 -1.34 -9.70
CA ILE A 26 -0.22 -1.67 -9.19
C ILE A 26 -0.38 -2.94 -8.37
N THR A 27 0.46 -3.92 -8.66
CA THR A 27 0.44 -5.21 -7.97
C THR A 27 1.86 -5.57 -7.57
N ARG A 28 2.00 -6.19 -6.41
CA ARG A 28 3.27 -6.68 -5.90
C ARG A 28 3.08 -8.03 -5.23
N LYS A 29 4.00 -8.94 -5.51
CA LYS A 29 4.09 -10.25 -4.87
C LYS A 29 5.33 -10.31 -3.98
N LEU A 30 5.18 -10.81 -2.78
CA LEU A 30 6.23 -11.04 -1.80
C LEU A 30 6.34 -12.54 -1.51
N ASP A 31 7.57 -13.03 -1.53
CA ASP A 31 7.92 -14.30 -0.93
C ASP A 31 8.42 -14.04 0.49
N LEU A 32 7.64 -14.48 1.49
CA LEU A 32 7.90 -14.18 2.89
C LEU A 32 9.21 -14.80 3.39
N ALA A 33 9.68 -15.89 2.77
CA ALA A 33 10.94 -16.54 3.13
C ALA A 33 12.17 -15.66 2.79
N ASN A 34 12.03 -14.76 1.81
CA ASN A 34 13.10 -13.87 1.35
C ASN A 34 13.03 -12.48 1.99
N MET A 35 12.12 -12.27 2.93
CA MET A 35 11.88 -10.98 3.57
C MET A 35 12.36 -10.98 5.02
N ASN A 36 12.97 -9.88 5.45
CA ASN A 36 13.39 -9.69 6.85
C ASN A 36 12.21 -9.30 7.76
N LEU A 37 11.13 -10.09 7.74
CA LEU A 37 9.94 -9.89 8.56
C LEU A 37 9.97 -10.80 9.79
N SER A 38 9.40 -10.34 10.90
CA SER A 38 9.23 -11.15 12.11
C SER A 38 8.13 -12.20 11.88
N PRO A 39 8.38 -13.48 12.23
CA PRO A 39 7.33 -14.50 12.19
C PRO A 39 6.23 -14.22 13.21
N SER A 40 5.04 -14.79 12.99
CA SER A 40 3.85 -14.63 13.85
C SER A 40 3.47 -13.16 14.11
N THR A 41 3.78 -12.26 13.16
CA THR A 41 3.56 -10.82 13.29
C THR A 41 2.67 -10.35 12.16
N THR A 42 1.63 -9.58 12.50
CA THR A 42 0.82 -8.88 11.50
C THR A 42 1.56 -7.62 11.06
N TYR A 43 1.66 -7.41 9.75
CA TYR A 43 2.19 -6.21 9.14
C TYR A 43 1.08 -5.45 8.42
N GLU A 44 1.05 -4.14 8.65
CA GLU A 44 0.22 -3.20 7.89
C GLU A 44 1.03 -2.61 6.74
N ILE A 45 0.40 -2.56 5.56
CA ILE A 45 0.96 -2.03 4.32
C ILE A 45 0.56 -0.57 4.22
N PHE A 46 1.54 0.32 4.08
CA PHE A 46 1.32 1.73 3.80
C PHE A 46 1.86 2.07 2.41
N TYR A 47 1.00 2.60 1.54
CA TYR A 47 1.41 3.19 0.27
C TYR A 47 1.92 4.60 0.50
N ILE A 48 3.11 4.89 0.01
CA ILE A 48 3.76 6.18 0.21
C ILE A 48 3.54 7.03 -1.03
N VAL A 49 2.60 7.97 -0.93
CA VAL A 49 2.17 8.78 -2.07
C VAL A 49 2.35 10.26 -1.80
N LYS A 50 2.50 11.04 -2.87
CA LYS A 50 2.47 12.50 -2.83
C LYS A 50 1.56 13.00 -3.94
N PHE A 51 0.75 14.00 -3.66
CA PHE A 51 -0.06 14.67 -4.67
C PHE A 51 0.60 15.99 -5.07
N LYS A 52 0.72 16.24 -6.37
CA LYS A 52 1.19 17.52 -6.91
C LYS A 52 0.11 18.58 -6.69
N VAL A 53 0.50 19.86 -6.72
CA VAL A 53 -0.42 21.00 -6.57
C VAL A 53 -1.56 20.98 -7.60
N ASP A 54 -1.30 20.44 -8.78
CA ASP A 54 -2.25 20.29 -9.89
C ASP A 54 -2.95 18.92 -9.93
N ALA A 55 -2.88 18.12 -8.86
CA ALA A 55 -3.58 16.84 -8.80
C ALA A 55 -5.10 17.02 -8.87
N PHE A 56 -5.77 16.12 -9.58
CA PHE A 56 -7.21 16.20 -9.83
C PHE A 56 -7.86 14.82 -9.94
N GLY A 57 -9.19 14.78 -9.80
CA GLY A 57 -9.99 13.59 -10.09
C GLY A 57 -10.03 12.52 -8.99
N TRP A 58 -9.58 12.82 -7.77
CA TRP A 58 -9.48 11.87 -6.65
C TRP A 58 -10.71 11.79 -5.73
N HIS A 59 -11.81 12.48 -6.08
CA HIS A 59 -12.99 12.65 -5.23
C HIS A 59 -14.13 11.67 -5.50
N SER A 60 -14.20 11.06 -6.70
CA SER A 60 -15.37 10.27 -7.13
C SER A 60 -15.15 8.76 -7.14
N ALA A 61 -13.95 8.31 -7.47
CA ALA A 61 -13.66 6.89 -7.64
C ALA A 61 -12.71 6.42 -6.52
N PRO A 62 -13.16 5.56 -5.59
CA PRO A 62 -12.30 5.08 -4.52
C PRO A 62 -11.21 4.18 -5.10
N ILE A 63 -10.01 4.30 -4.53
CA ILE A 63 -8.93 3.37 -4.76
C ILE A 63 -9.21 2.10 -3.96
N ILE A 64 -9.18 0.97 -4.62
CA ILE A 64 -9.30 -0.36 -4.02
C ILE A 64 -7.90 -0.86 -3.68
N PHE A 65 -7.70 -1.22 -2.42
CA PHE A 65 -6.52 -1.96 -2.02
C PHE A 65 -6.88 -3.44 -1.87
N MET A 66 -6.01 -4.31 -2.38
CA MET A 66 -6.19 -5.75 -2.31
C MET A 66 -5.00 -6.37 -1.58
N VAL A 67 -5.27 -7.35 -0.73
CA VAL A 67 -4.26 -8.25 -0.16
C VAL A 67 -4.75 -9.68 -0.34
N LEU A 68 -3.92 -10.54 -0.92
CA LEU A 68 -4.11 -11.96 -1.08
C LEU A 68 -3.06 -12.68 -0.24
N GLU A 69 -3.52 -13.37 0.80
CA GLU A 69 -2.71 -14.14 1.72
C GLU A 69 -3.24 -15.57 1.79
N ASN A 70 -2.42 -16.55 1.43
CA ASN A 70 -2.78 -17.98 1.51
C ASN A 70 -4.14 -18.32 0.84
N GLY A 71 -4.46 -17.64 -0.27
CA GLY A 71 -5.72 -17.81 -1.00
C GLY A 71 -6.90 -16.98 -0.46
N ASN A 72 -6.75 -16.35 0.70
CA ASN A 72 -7.75 -15.43 1.25
C ASN A 72 -7.51 -14.02 0.73
N GLN A 73 -8.52 -13.45 0.08
CA GLN A 73 -8.46 -12.10 -0.47
C GLN A 73 -9.21 -11.12 0.43
N MET A 74 -8.50 -10.10 0.89
CA MET A 74 -9.07 -8.92 1.53
C MET A 74 -9.09 -7.76 0.53
N LYS A 75 -10.17 -6.97 0.57
CA LYS A 75 -10.28 -5.70 -0.15
C LYS A 75 -10.67 -4.60 0.82
N THR A 76 -9.99 -3.47 0.73
CA THR A 76 -10.40 -2.20 1.35
C THR A 76 -10.50 -1.14 0.27
N SER A 77 -11.12 -0.01 0.59
CA SER A 77 -11.28 1.08 -0.37
C SER A 77 -11.21 2.44 0.29
N GLU A 78 -10.59 3.42 -0.36
CA GLU A 78 -10.45 4.77 0.18
C GLU A 78 -10.61 5.83 -0.92
N ILE A 79 -11.30 6.93 -0.61
CA ILE A 79 -11.34 8.13 -1.45
C ILE A 79 -10.13 8.98 -1.08
N LEU A 80 -9.27 9.29 -2.05
CA LEU A 80 -7.98 9.93 -1.79
C LEU A 80 -8.01 11.47 -1.87
N GLU A 81 -9.16 12.08 -2.17
CA GLU A 81 -9.32 13.54 -2.16
C GLU A 81 -8.78 14.23 -0.89
N PRO A 82 -8.98 13.74 0.34
CA PRO A 82 -8.47 14.43 1.52
C PRO A 82 -6.97 14.68 1.51
N TYR A 83 -6.18 13.81 0.86
CA TYR A 83 -4.72 13.92 0.77
C TYR A 83 -4.26 14.98 -0.24
N ILE A 84 -5.10 15.36 -1.22
CA ILE A 84 -4.77 16.41 -2.19
C ILE A 84 -4.78 17.80 -1.55
N ASN A 85 -5.48 17.96 -0.43
CA ASN A 85 -5.56 19.23 0.31
C ASN A 85 -4.25 19.59 1.02
N CYS A 86 -3.30 18.66 1.08
CA CYS A 86 -1.93 18.90 1.54
C CYS A 86 -0.96 18.47 0.42
N PRO A 87 -0.88 19.28 -0.67
CA PRO A 87 -0.06 18.95 -1.82
C PRO A 87 1.43 19.02 -1.47
N ASP A 88 2.25 18.40 -2.30
CA ASP A 88 3.70 18.27 -2.17
C ASP A 88 4.21 17.64 -0.87
N SER A 89 3.31 17.06 -0.07
CA SER A 89 3.61 16.32 1.14
C SER A 89 3.46 14.82 0.91
N TRP A 90 4.37 14.02 1.48
CA TRP A 90 4.27 12.56 1.46
C TRP A 90 3.24 12.09 2.49
N HIS A 91 2.35 11.21 2.05
CA HIS A 91 1.28 10.60 2.82
C HIS A 91 1.51 9.10 2.92
N GLU A 92 1.11 8.51 4.05
CA GLU A 92 1.10 7.07 4.24
C GLU A 92 -0.34 6.58 4.22
N ILE A 93 -0.76 5.95 3.12
CA ILE A 93 -2.13 5.49 2.95
C ILE A 93 -2.22 4.00 3.33
N PRO A 94 -3.07 3.62 4.31
CA PRO A 94 -3.21 2.23 4.72
C PRO A 94 -3.87 1.39 3.61
N GLY A 95 -3.13 0.39 3.14
CA GLY A 95 -3.53 -0.49 2.05
C GLY A 95 -4.02 -1.87 2.48
N GLY A 96 -4.15 -2.10 3.79
CA GLY A 96 -4.47 -3.41 4.36
C GLY A 96 -3.29 -4.03 5.10
N GLN A 97 -3.44 -5.30 5.48
CA GLN A 97 -2.53 -6.01 6.36
C GLN A 97 -2.45 -7.49 6.00
N PHE A 98 -1.38 -8.13 6.41
CA PHE A 98 -1.16 -9.59 6.31
C PHE A 98 -0.41 -10.08 7.56
N THR A 99 -0.47 -11.37 7.84
CA THR A 99 0.20 -12.03 8.98
C THR A 99 1.28 -12.97 8.50
N VAL A 100 2.50 -12.77 8.98
CA VAL A 100 3.63 -13.64 8.66
C VAL A 100 3.48 -14.96 9.43
N PRO A 101 3.44 -16.13 8.75
CA PRO A 101 3.40 -17.43 9.41
C PRO A 101 4.65 -17.68 10.26
N ALA A 102 4.54 -18.59 11.25
CA ALA A 102 5.65 -18.92 12.14
C ALA A 102 6.88 -19.49 11.39
N ASP A 103 6.63 -20.27 10.34
CA ASP A 103 7.67 -20.85 9.48
C ASP A 103 8.11 -19.92 8.33
N LYS A 104 7.51 -18.73 8.23
CA LYS A 104 7.71 -17.73 7.17
C LYS A 104 7.46 -18.24 5.74
N ASN A 105 6.85 -19.40 5.57
CA ASN A 105 6.53 -19.90 4.25
C ASN A 105 5.21 -19.31 3.78
N GLY A 106 5.21 -18.72 2.59
CA GLY A 106 4.00 -18.20 1.99
C GLY A 106 4.26 -17.08 1.01
N LEU A 107 3.22 -16.82 0.23
CA LEU A 107 3.20 -15.72 -0.73
C LEU A 107 2.12 -14.74 -0.29
N VAL A 108 2.48 -13.46 -0.33
CA VAL A 108 1.53 -12.37 -0.17
C VAL A 108 1.53 -11.56 -1.45
N GLU A 109 0.36 -11.38 -2.04
CA GLU A 109 0.18 -10.44 -3.15
C GLU A 109 -0.66 -9.27 -2.66
N PHE A 110 -0.29 -8.05 -3.02
CA PHE A 110 -1.09 -6.89 -2.71
C PHE A 110 -1.05 -5.87 -3.84
N GLY A 111 -2.04 -5.00 -3.87
CA GLY A 111 -2.14 -4.01 -4.92
C GLY A 111 -3.02 -2.82 -4.59
N MET A 112 -2.87 -1.80 -5.43
CA MET A 112 -3.64 -0.56 -5.44
C MET A 112 -4.30 -0.45 -6.82
N LEU A 113 -5.62 -0.39 -6.85
CA LEU A 113 -6.41 -0.55 -8.06
C LEU A 113 -7.51 0.50 -8.15
N GLU A 114 -7.71 1.03 -9.34
CA GLU A 114 -8.96 1.63 -9.75
C GLU A 114 -9.12 1.35 -11.24
N VAL A 115 -10.00 0.40 -11.56
CA VAL A 115 -10.14 -0.18 -12.90
C VAL A 115 -11.60 -0.19 -13.36
N ALA A 116 -12.50 0.24 -12.48
CA ALA A 116 -13.94 0.03 -12.62
C ALA A 116 -14.64 1.27 -13.20
N THR A 117 -13.99 2.43 -13.18
CA THR A 117 -14.58 3.68 -13.65
C THR A 117 -13.85 4.23 -14.86
N ASP A 118 -14.54 5.07 -15.63
CA ASP A 118 -13.95 5.86 -16.70
C ASP A 118 -13.44 7.23 -16.20
N TRP A 119 -13.28 7.39 -14.88
CA TRP A 119 -13.03 8.67 -14.24
C TRP A 119 -11.56 9.07 -14.32
N TRP A 120 -11.30 10.21 -14.96
CA TRP A 120 -9.94 10.73 -15.11
C TRP A 120 -9.40 11.27 -13.79
N LYS A 121 -8.13 10.94 -13.52
CA LYS A 121 -7.34 11.49 -12.41
C LYS A 121 -5.87 11.60 -12.78
N GLY A 122 -5.15 12.44 -12.05
CA GLY A 122 -3.75 12.73 -12.33
C GLY A 122 -3.04 13.40 -11.17
N GLY A 123 -1.73 13.60 -11.34
CA GLY A 123 -0.89 14.36 -10.41
C GLY A 123 -0.53 13.62 -9.12
N MET A 124 -0.49 12.29 -9.13
CA MET A 124 0.00 11.50 -7.98
C MET A 124 1.40 10.96 -8.26
N VAL A 125 2.25 10.92 -7.25
CA VAL A 125 3.56 10.27 -7.25
C VAL A 125 3.52 9.13 -6.24
N LEU A 126 3.92 7.93 -6.63
CA LEU A 126 4.09 6.78 -5.73
C LEU A 126 5.57 6.51 -5.49
N GLU A 127 6.03 6.63 -4.24
CA GLU A 127 7.41 6.26 -3.86
C GLU A 127 7.57 4.74 -3.72
N GLY A 128 6.54 4.08 -3.22
CA GLY A 128 6.56 2.65 -2.95
C GLY A 128 5.67 2.30 -1.76
N VAL A 129 6.07 1.28 -0.99
CA VAL A 129 5.33 0.84 0.19
C VAL A 129 6.22 0.71 1.42
N LYS A 130 5.63 0.89 2.60
CA LYS A 130 6.23 0.54 3.90
C LYS A 130 5.42 -0.55 4.57
N LEU A 131 6.11 -1.54 5.12
CA LEU A 131 5.53 -2.58 5.96
C LEU A 131 5.87 -2.24 7.41
N LYS A 132 4.84 -2.06 8.23
CA LYS A 132 5.00 -1.77 9.66
C LYS A 132 4.37 -2.89 10.48
N PRO A 133 5.07 -3.45 11.47
CA PRO A 133 4.46 -4.43 12.34
C PRO A 133 3.33 -3.75 13.15
N LYS A 134 2.17 -4.37 13.15
CA LYS A 134 1.03 -3.95 13.96
C LYS A 134 1.22 -4.57 15.33
N GLY A 135 1.35 -3.73 16.36
CA GLY A 135 1.51 -4.20 17.74
C GLY A 135 0.31 -5.06 18.16
N GLY A 136 0.50 -6.37 18.18
CA GLY A 136 -0.49 -7.32 18.63
C GLY A 136 0.22 -8.52 19.24
N MET A 137 0.23 -8.59 20.57
CA MET A 137 0.30 -9.89 21.25
C MET A 137 -0.89 -10.70 20.73
N VAL A 138 -0.62 -11.83 20.08
CA VAL A 138 -1.63 -12.89 19.99
C VAL A 138 -1.94 -13.28 21.45
N PRO A 139 -3.22 -13.30 21.88
CA PRO A 139 -3.56 -13.80 23.21
C PRO A 139 -3.03 -15.21 23.46
#